data_AF-D7C1V1-F1
#
_entry.id   AF-D7C1V1-F1
#
_cell.length_a   1.000
_cell.length_b   1.000
_cell.length_c   1.000
_cell.angle_alpha   90.00
_cell.angle_beta   90.00
_cell.angle_gamma   90.00
#
_symmetry.space_group_name_H-M   'P 1'
#
loop_
_entity.id
_entity.type
_entity.pdbx_description
1 polymer ?
#
loop_
_entity_poly.entity_id
_entity_poly.type
_entity_poly.pdbx_seq_one_letter_code
_entity_poly.pdbx_strand_id
1 'polypeptide(L)' 'MLSLGDSGPEVSELQSRLLRIPDVYTGGSVNGQYDQSLASAVARFQLWYGIRGDEDGVYGDDTRRDLESRT' A
#
# COMPACT_ATOMS: atom_id res chain seq x y z
N MET A 1 -2.94 -5.46 -9.60
CA MET A 1 -3.76 -4.97 -8.48
C MET A 1 -3.56 -5.89 -7.29
N LEU A 2 -3.41 -5.33 -6.08
CA LEU A 2 -3.47 -6.07 -4.82
C LEU A 2 -4.55 -5.44 -3.92
N SER A 3 -5.28 -6.26 -3.19
CA SER A 3 -6.43 -5.87 -2.36
C SER A 3 -6.60 -6.79 -1.15
N LEU A 4 -7.53 -6.43 -0.25
CA LEU A 4 -7.80 -7.18 0.98
C LEU A 4 -7.98 -8.68 0.71
N GLY A 5 -7.19 -9.51 1.41
CA GLY A 5 -7.19 -10.97 1.27
C GLY A 5 -6.10 -11.52 0.34
N ASP A 6 -5.46 -10.69 -0.48
CA ASP A 6 -4.30 -11.11 -1.26
C ASP A 6 -3.11 -11.45 -0.35
N SER A 7 -2.26 -12.37 -0.81
CA SER A 7 -1.05 -12.73 -0.10
C SER A 7 0.07 -13.13 -1.06
N GLY A 8 1.32 -13.00 -0.62
CA GLY A 8 2.48 -13.38 -1.43
C GLY A 8 3.60 -12.34 -1.43
N PRO A 9 4.65 -12.58 -2.23
CA PRO A 9 5.83 -11.73 -2.28
C PRO A 9 5.52 -10.30 -2.77
N GLU A 10 4.53 -10.13 -3.64
CA GLU A 10 4.09 -8.82 -4.12
C GLU A 10 3.49 -7.97 -2.99
N VAL A 11 2.81 -8.61 -2.02
CA VAL A 11 2.29 -7.94 -0.83
C VAL A 11 3.42 -7.58 0.12
N SER A 12 4.40 -8.47 0.31
CA SER A 12 5.59 -8.18 1.11
C SER A 12 6.40 -6.99 0.56
N GLU A 13 6.50 -6.89 -0.76
CA GLU A 13 7.16 -5.77 -1.43
C GLU A 13 6.39 -4.45 -1.19
N LEU A 14 5.06 -4.47 -1.35
CA LEU A 14 4.21 -3.32 -1.02
C LEU A 14 4.39 -2.87 0.44
N GLN A 15 4.32 -3.81 1.39
CA GLN A 15 4.53 -3.54 2.81
C GLN A 15 5.89 -2.89 3.08
N SER A 16 6.95 -3.41 2.45
CA SER A 16 8.32 -2.89 2.58
C SER A 16 8.44 -1.46 2.03
N ARG A 17 7.77 -1.16 0.92
CA ARG A 17 7.73 0.20 0.34
C ARG A 17 6.97 1.18 1.23
N LEU A 18 5.78 0.80 1.72
CA LEU A 18 4.99 1.67 2.59
C LEU A 18 5.68 1.98 3.92
N LEU A 19 6.51 1.06 4.45
CA LEU A 19 7.34 1.33 5.63
C LEU A 19 8.40 2.42 5.40
N ARG A 20 8.76 2.71 4.14
CA ARG A 20 9.66 3.83 3.79
C ARG A 20 8.92 5.16 3.71
N ILE A 21 7.59 5.17 3.74
CA ILE A 21 6.79 6.39 3.75
C ILE A 21 6.46 6.75 5.20
N PRO A 22 6.92 7.92 5.70
CA PRO A 22 6.64 8.35 7.06
C PRO A 22 5.14 8.40 7.37
N ASP A 23 4.76 7.91 8.54
CA ASP A 23 3.41 8.00 9.11
C ASP A 23 2.27 7.31 8.33
N VAL A 24 2.60 6.56 7.25
CA VAL A 24 1.61 5.87 6.41
C VAL A 24 1.31 4.45 6.90
N TYR A 25 2.36 3.66 7.19
CA TYR A 25 2.25 2.27 7.64
C TYR A 25 3.04 2.04 8.95
N THR A 26 2.93 2.98 9.89
CA THR A 26 3.61 2.95 11.19
C THR A 26 3.24 1.70 11.99
N GLY A 27 4.25 0.96 12.45
CA GLY A 27 4.05 -0.31 13.16
C GLY A 27 3.57 -1.47 12.27
N GLY A 28 3.53 -1.25 10.95
CA GLY A 28 3.25 -2.28 9.97
C GLY A 28 4.30 -3.39 9.96
N SER A 29 3.91 -4.57 9.49
CA SER A 29 4.81 -5.71 9.35
C SER A 29 4.90 -6.17 7.89
N VAL A 30 6.00 -6.84 7.56
CA VAL A 30 6.22 -7.48 6.25
C VAL A 30 5.93 -8.97 6.40
N ASN A 31 4.66 -9.33 6.38
CA ASN A 31 4.17 -10.70 6.57
C ASN A 31 3.55 -11.30 5.28
N GLY A 32 3.51 -10.51 4.20
CA GLY A 32 2.95 -10.92 2.91
C GLY A 32 1.44 -11.12 2.93
N GLN A 33 0.71 -10.54 3.89
CA GLN A 33 -0.74 -10.59 4.00
C GLN A 33 -1.34 -9.20 3.78
N TYR A 34 -2.27 -9.10 2.83
CA TYR A 34 -2.99 -7.86 2.57
C TYR A 34 -4.20 -7.78 3.49
N ASP A 35 -3.94 -7.37 4.74
CA ASP A 35 -4.96 -7.26 5.77
C ASP A 35 -5.60 -5.86 5.83
N GLN A 36 -6.52 -5.66 6.78
CA GLN A 36 -7.20 -4.39 6.98
C GLN A 36 -6.23 -3.24 7.33
N SER A 37 -5.11 -3.55 7.99
CA SER A 37 -4.09 -2.57 8.35
C SER A 37 -3.36 -2.09 7.10
N LEU A 38 -2.96 -3.02 6.22
CA LEU A 38 -2.33 -2.68 4.95
C LEU A 38 -3.28 -1.90 4.03
N ALA A 39 -4.54 -2.32 3.91
CA ALA A 39 -5.56 -1.58 3.15
C ALA A 39 -5.73 -0.15 3.66
N SER A 40 -5.77 0.03 4.99
CA SER A 40 -5.86 1.36 5.61
C SER A 40 -4.63 2.23 5.34
N ALA A 41 -3.44 1.62 5.30
CA ALA A 41 -2.20 2.32 4.96
C ALA A 41 -2.19 2.74 3.48
N VAL A 42 -2.65 1.89 2.57
CA VAL A 42 -2.80 2.22 1.15
C VAL A 42 -3.80 3.35 0.96
N ALA A 43 -4.96 3.30 1.61
CA ALA A 43 -5.95 4.38 1.58
C ALA A 43 -5.38 5.71 2.11
N ARG A 44 -4.62 5.66 3.22
CA ARG A 44 -3.95 6.85 3.77
C ARG A 44 -2.92 7.43 2.80
N PHE A 45 -2.12 6.57 2.17
CA PHE A 45 -1.17 6.97 1.14
C PHE A 45 -1.88 7.66 -0.04
N GLN A 46 -2.90 7.02 -0.59
CA GLN A 46 -3.71 7.58 -1.69
C GLN A 46 -4.28 8.96 -1.34
N LEU A 47 -4.85 9.10 -0.15
CA LEU A 47 -5.41 10.37 0.34
C LEU A 47 -4.34 11.46 0.44
N TRP A 48 -3.18 11.15 1.04
CA TRP A 48 -2.12 12.15 1.28
C TRP A 48 -1.46 12.65 0.00
N TYR A 49 -1.32 11.77 -1.00
CA TYR A 49 -0.69 12.11 -2.27
C TYR A 49 -1.69 12.44 -3.38
N GLY A 50 -2.99 12.45 -3.07
CA GLY A 50 -4.05 12.85 -4.01
C GLY A 50 -4.22 11.89 -5.19
N ILE A 51 -3.92 10.61 -4.99
CA ILE A 51 -4.06 9.56 -6.00
C ILE A 51 -5.55 9.27 -6.19
N ARG A 52 -5.99 9.19 -7.46
CA ARG A 52 -7.36 8.88 -7.87
C ARG A 52 -7.32 7.87 -9.00
N GLY A 53 -8.38 7.07 -9.14
CA GLY A 53 -8.51 6.08 -10.22
C GLY A 53 -8.56 4.65 -9.67
N ASP A 54 -7.77 4.38 -8.64
CA ASP A 54 -7.86 3.16 -7.84
C ASP A 54 -8.96 3.27 -6.77
N GLU A 55 -9.53 2.14 -6.37
CA GLU A 55 -10.41 2.05 -5.21
C GLU A 55 -9.61 2.31 -3.91
N ASP A 56 -10.28 2.90 -2.91
CA ASP A 56 -9.65 3.23 -1.63
C ASP A 56 -9.08 1.97 -0.98
N GLY A 57 -7.78 2.02 -0.65
CA GLY A 57 -7.09 0.90 -0.03
C GLY A 57 -6.78 -0.26 -0.98
N VAL A 58 -6.92 -0.07 -2.29
CA VAL A 58 -6.48 -1.01 -3.32
C VAL A 58 -5.17 -0.53 -3.96
N TYR A 59 -4.17 -1.42 -4.00
CA TYR A 59 -2.89 -1.13 -4.66
C TYR A 59 -3.00 -1.44 -6.16
N GLY A 60 -3.67 -0.53 -6.88
CA GLY A 60 -3.81 -0.53 -8.34
C GLY A 60 -2.66 0.19 -9.05
N ASP A 61 -2.81 0.43 -10.35
CA ASP A 61 -1.72 0.89 -11.20
C ASP A 61 -1.29 2.34 -10.89
N ASP A 62 -2.25 3.21 -10.55
CA ASP A 62 -1.97 4.61 -10.20
C ASP A 62 -1.24 4.70 -8.86
N THR A 63 -1.72 3.96 -7.86
CA THR A 63 -1.10 3.87 -6.53
C THR A 63 0.29 3.26 -6.61
N ARG A 64 0.45 2.21 -7.42
CA ARG A 64 1.73 1.56 -7.68
C ARG A 64 2.74 2.52 -8.27
N ARG A 65 2.36 3.20 -9.35
CA ARG A 65 3.24 4.15 -10.03
C ARG A 65 3.74 5.25 -9.09
N ASP A 66 2.85 5.81 -8.26
CA ASP A 66 3.24 6.88 -7.35
C ASP A 66 4.14 6.36 -6.21
N LEU A 67 3.80 5.23 -5.58
CA LEU A 67 4.60 4.64 -4.49
C LEU A 67 5.99 4.21 -4.97
N GLU A 68 6.09 3.54 -6.12
CA GLU A 68 7.37 3.06 -6.67
C GLU A 68 8.30 4.22 -7.06
N SER A 69 7.76 5.35 -7.50
CA SER A 69 8.56 6.54 -7.80
C SER A 69 9.24 7.19 -6.59
N ARG A 70 8.81 6.82 -5.37
CA ARG A 70 9.27 7.38 -4.10
C ARG A 70 10.10 6.40 -3.26
N THR A 71 10.16 5.13 -3.66
CA THR A 71 10.70 4.04 -2.83
C THR A 71 11.78 3.21 -3.54
#